data_AF-A0A9R1R3C5-F1
#
_entry.id   AF-A0A9R1R3C5-F1
#
_cell.length_a   1.000
_cell.length_b   1.000
_cell.length_c   1.000
_cell.angle_alpha   90.00
_cell.angle_beta   90.00
_cell.angle_gamma   90.00
#
_symmetry.space_group_name_H-M   'P 1'
#
loop_
_entity.id
_entity.type
_entity.pdbx_description
1 polymer ?
#
loop_
_entity_poly.entity_id
_entity_poly.type
_entity_poly.pdbx_seq_one_letter_code
_entity_poly.pdbx_strand_id
1 'polypeptide(L)'
;MMSQPMRDPIAIAVGDDDLFVMASRPGPRPQMGCFQALLRDSNSSSSFKKWRWIYLQPPPFTWRCEYDHHPICCCCRYHDSDGLPGTEFQDAVAICAHTMVGDSQIWISTPAAGTYTLDTESGAWSKAGDWALPFRGRAVYVPDDDLWFGFSPDYEQLCAFDLTAMSTATAPAVPLMAWDDLAWTESWVPTAGRIVPLGSGRFCVARFFYTWVNQLITFASGLTYDNHTTTNLAVLTGVEVERGGAHRLGRMVRHKSKRYDLGCNVAKAL
;
A
#
# COMPACT_ATOMS: atom_id res chain seq x y z
N MET A 1 -4.92 10.34 -29.02
CA MET A 1 -5.65 9.12 -28.59
C MET A 1 -5.56 9.07 -27.08
N MET A 2 -6.67 9.32 -26.36
CA MET A 2 -6.66 9.33 -24.89
C MET A 2 -6.40 7.90 -24.39
N SER A 3 -5.29 7.70 -23.68
CA SER A 3 -5.04 6.47 -22.92
C SER A 3 -6.22 6.26 -21.97
N GLN A 4 -6.73 5.03 -21.86
CA GLN A 4 -7.71 4.72 -20.84
C GLN A 4 -7.18 5.15 -19.45
N PRO A 5 -8.00 5.74 -18.59
CA PRO A 5 -7.56 6.14 -17.26
C PRO A 5 -7.07 4.91 -16.49
N MET A 6 -5.90 5.07 -15.86
CA MET A 6 -5.30 4.03 -15.02
C MET A 6 -6.24 3.78 -13.83
N ARG A 7 -6.76 2.55 -13.71
CA ARG A 7 -7.63 2.17 -12.60
C ARG A 7 -6.79 1.90 -11.37
N ASP A 8 -7.19 2.45 -10.22
CA ASP A 8 -6.53 2.30 -8.93
C ASP A 8 -5.00 2.56 -9.02
N PRO A 9 -4.56 3.78 -9.40
CA PRO A 9 -3.15 4.09 -9.50
C PRO A 9 -2.48 4.15 -8.11
N ILE A 10 -1.21 3.78 -8.07
CA ILE A 10 -0.28 4.08 -6.99
C ILE A 10 0.51 5.30 -7.44
N ALA A 11 0.55 6.33 -6.60
CA ALA A 11 1.27 7.57 -6.87
C ALA A 11 2.40 7.75 -5.85
N ILE A 12 3.61 7.99 -6.34
CA ILE A 12 4.83 8.13 -5.54
C ILE A 12 5.50 9.43 -5.94
N ALA A 13 5.56 10.38 -4.99
CA ALA A 13 6.30 11.62 -5.15
C ALA A 13 7.79 11.36 -4.86
N VAL A 14 8.65 11.89 -5.71
CA VAL A 14 10.11 11.81 -5.60
C VAL A 14 10.65 13.23 -5.55
N GLY A 15 11.21 13.60 -4.40
CA GLY A 15 11.53 14.99 -4.10
C GLY A 15 10.30 15.90 -4.19
N ASP A 16 10.52 17.16 -4.55
CA ASP A 16 9.47 18.17 -4.72
C ASP A 16 8.92 18.25 -6.16
N ASP A 17 9.53 17.51 -7.09
CA ASP A 17 9.51 17.86 -8.50
C ASP A 17 9.11 16.74 -9.45
N ASP A 18 9.03 15.49 -8.98
CA ASP A 18 8.67 14.37 -9.84
C ASP A 18 7.57 13.52 -9.20
N LEU A 19 6.64 13.05 -10.02
CA LEU A 19 5.55 12.17 -9.60
C LEU A 19 5.48 10.94 -10.49
N PHE A 20 5.70 9.78 -9.91
CA PHE A 20 5.60 8.49 -10.58
C PHE A 20 4.22 7.89 -10.31
N VAL A 21 3.55 7.43 -11.35
CA VAL A 21 2.19 6.88 -11.29
C VAL A 21 2.16 5.52 -11.97
N MET A 22 1.76 4.49 -11.23
CA MET A 22 1.71 3.12 -11.71
C MET A 22 0.40 2.43 -11.38
N ALA A 23 -0.04 1.49 -12.21
CA ALA A 23 -1.25 0.72 -11.92
C ALA A 23 -0.98 -0.18 -10.70
N SER A 24 -1.87 -0.17 -9.70
CA SER A 24 -1.77 -1.12 -8.57
C SER A 24 -1.87 -2.58 -9.00
N ARG A 25 -2.51 -2.83 -10.15
CA ARG A 25 -2.71 -4.15 -10.75
C ARG A 25 -2.20 -4.15 -12.19
N PRO A 26 -0.88 -4.18 -12.39
CA PRO A 26 -0.28 -4.15 -13.72
C PRO A 26 -0.49 -5.49 -14.47
N GLY A 27 -0.86 -6.55 -13.76
CA GLY A 27 -1.12 -7.87 -14.32
C GLY A 27 0.16 -8.65 -14.63
N PRO A 28 0.04 -9.90 -15.11
CA PRO A 28 1.19 -10.76 -15.35
C PRO A 28 2.07 -10.30 -16.53
N ARG A 29 1.51 -9.48 -17.43
CA ARG A 29 2.22 -8.85 -18.55
C ARG A 29 1.90 -7.37 -18.57
N PRO A 30 2.58 -6.56 -17.75
CA PRO A 30 2.38 -5.13 -17.68
C PRO A 30 2.53 -4.46 -19.05
N GLN A 31 1.59 -3.59 -19.42
CA GLN A 31 1.63 -2.85 -20.67
C GLN A 31 2.30 -1.48 -20.49
N MET A 32 2.82 -0.88 -21.56
CA MET A 32 3.42 0.48 -21.56
C MET A 32 2.55 1.55 -20.88
N GLY A 33 1.21 1.41 -20.92
CA GLY A 33 0.29 2.36 -20.29
C GLY A 33 0.15 2.22 -18.77
N CYS A 34 0.78 1.23 -18.13
CA CYS A 34 0.62 0.98 -16.70
C CYS A 34 1.63 1.73 -15.83
N PHE A 35 2.61 2.42 -16.41
CA PHE A 35 3.60 3.18 -15.67
C PHE A 35 4.00 4.48 -16.38
N GLN A 36 3.88 5.58 -15.66
CA GLN A 36 4.09 6.93 -16.16
C GLN A 36 4.79 7.78 -15.11
N ALA A 37 5.48 8.83 -15.55
CA ALA A 37 5.99 9.85 -14.66
C ALA A 37 5.62 11.24 -15.16
N LEU A 38 5.25 12.11 -14.24
CA LEU A 38 5.11 13.54 -14.44
C LEU A 38 6.40 14.18 -13.95
N LEU A 39 7.25 14.57 -14.89
CA LEU A 39 8.56 15.13 -14.60
C LEU A 39 8.57 16.64 -14.83
N ARG A 40 9.36 17.35 -14.01
CA ARG A 40 9.58 18.78 -14.19
C ARG A 40 10.73 19.04 -15.17
N ASP A 41 10.47 19.82 -16.21
CA ASP A 41 11.52 20.21 -17.17
C ASP A 41 12.43 21.28 -16.55
N SER A 42 13.62 20.86 -16.11
CA SER A 42 14.65 21.73 -15.55
C SER A 42 15.44 22.52 -16.60
N ASN A 43 15.34 22.16 -17.88
CA ASN A 43 16.09 22.79 -18.98
C ASN A 43 15.30 23.88 -19.71
N SER A 44 14.08 24.21 -19.25
CA SER A 44 13.29 25.29 -19.80
C SER A 44 13.85 26.64 -19.35
N SER A 45 14.35 27.44 -20.31
CA SER A 45 14.76 28.84 -20.11
C SER A 45 13.59 29.80 -19.88
N SER A 46 12.36 29.30 -19.93
CA SER A 46 11.16 30.10 -19.68
C SER A 46 10.92 30.26 -18.18
N SER A 47 10.41 31.42 -17.77
CA SER A 47 10.00 31.69 -16.38
C SER A 47 8.90 30.76 -15.84
N PHE A 48 8.35 29.88 -16.68
CA PHE A 48 7.34 28.90 -16.31
C PHE A 48 7.95 27.49 -16.38
N LYS A 49 8.06 26.84 -15.22
CA LYS A 49 8.45 25.43 -15.13
C LYS A 49 7.39 24.59 -15.85
N LYS A 50 7.79 23.86 -16.89
CA LYS A 50 6.86 23.04 -17.69
C LYS A 50 6.89 21.61 -17.19
N TRP A 51 5.72 21.06 -16.92
CA TRP A 51 5.54 19.67 -16.53
C TRP A 51 5.22 18.82 -17.75
N ARG A 52 5.75 17.60 -17.81
CA ARG A 52 5.47 16.66 -18.90
C ARG A 52 5.22 15.25 -18.39
N TRP A 53 4.22 14.59 -18.96
CA TRP A 53 4.01 13.17 -18.79
C TRP A 53 4.92 12.38 -19.73
N ILE A 54 5.60 11.38 -19.19
CA ILE A 54 6.34 10.39 -19.97
C ILE A 54 5.86 8.99 -19.61
N TYR A 55 5.87 8.09 -20.59
CA TYR A 55 5.66 6.66 -20.36
C TYR A 55 7.01 6.05 -20.00
N LEU A 56 7.00 5.18 -19.00
CA LEU A 56 8.20 4.48 -18.53
C LEU A 56 8.08 3.00 -18.86
N GLN A 57 9.22 2.32 -18.87
CA GLN A 57 9.22 0.86 -19.02
C GLN A 57 8.47 0.26 -17.83
N PRO A 58 7.51 -0.64 -18.05
CA PRO A 58 6.82 -1.28 -16.96
C PRO A 58 7.77 -2.18 -16.15
N PRO A 59 7.41 -2.53 -14.90
CA PRO A 59 8.23 -3.42 -14.09
C PRO A 59 8.37 -4.81 -14.77
N PRO A 60 9.59 -5.34 -14.91
CA PRO A 60 9.87 -6.60 -15.59
C PRO A 60 9.63 -7.79 -14.64
N PHE A 61 8.39 -7.98 -14.20
CA PHE A 61 8.07 -9.04 -13.23
C PHE A 61 8.39 -10.43 -13.78
N THR A 62 9.17 -11.18 -13.01
CA THR A 62 9.39 -12.62 -13.16
C THR A 62 8.53 -13.36 -12.14
N TRP A 63 7.47 -14.01 -12.60
CA TRP A 63 6.52 -14.72 -11.75
C TRP A 63 7.03 -16.12 -11.44
N ARG A 64 7.05 -16.51 -10.16
CA ARG A 64 7.20 -17.91 -9.77
C ARG A 64 5.82 -18.45 -9.40
N CYS A 65 5.30 -19.36 -10.21
CA CYS A 65 4.15 -20.17 -9.82
C CYS A 65 4.70 -21.54 -9.42
N GLU A 66 4.67 -21.88 -8.13
CA GLU A 66 5.07 -23.22 -7.66
C GLU A 66 4.09 -24.33 -8.08
N TYR A 67 2.96 -23.97 -8.69
CA TYR A 67 1.96 -24.92 -9.19
C TYR A 67 1.92 -24.90 -10.72
N ASP A 68 2.77 -25.72 -11.34
CA ASP A 68 2.93 -25.85 -12.79
C ASP A 68 1.73 -26.48 -13.54
N HIS A 69 0.56 -26.68 -12.92
CA HIS A 69 -0.57 -27.38 -13.56
C HIS A 69 -1.90 -26.61 -13.59
N HIS A 70 -1.95 -25.32 -13.23
CA HIS A 70 -3.15 -24.50 -13.47
C HIS A 70 -2.77 -23.13 -14.05
N PRO A 71 -3.48 -22.64 -15.08
CA PRO A 71 -3.25 -21.31 -15.62
C PRO A 71 -3.59 -20.29 -14.53
N ILE A 72 -2.56 -19.66 -13.95
CA ILE A 72 -2.65 -18.46 -13.09
C ILE A 72 -3.84 -18.55 -12.12
N CYS A 73 -3.75 -19.41 -11.09
CA CYS A 73 -4.64 -19.24 -9.95
C CYS A 73 -4.19 -17.95 -9.24
N CYS A 74 -4.85 -16.82 -9.54
CA CYS A 74 -4.64 -15.48 -8.94
C CYS A 74 -4.91 -15.43 -7.41
N CYS A 75 -4.88 -16.57 -6.74
CA CYS A 75 -5.32 -16.78 -5.37
C CYS A 75 -4.22 -17.54 -4.63
N CYS A 76 -3.08 -16.90 -4.36
CA CYS A 76 -2.16 -17.42 -3.36
C CYS A 76 -2.89 -17.34 -2.01
N ARG A 77 -3.42 -18.47 -1.54
CA ARG A 77 -3.90 -18.63 -0.17
C ARG A 77 -2.71 -18.39 0.76
N TYR A 78 -2.70 -17.27 1.46
CA TYR A 78 -2.25 -17.35 2.84
C TYR A 78 -3.28 -18.24 3.53
N HIS A 79 -2.83 -19.37 4.06
CA HIS A 79 -3.67 -20.30 4.80
C HIS A 79 -4.18 -19.60 6.06
N ASP A 80 -5.38 -19.05 6.00
CA ASP A 80 -6.24 -19.02 7.18
C ASP A 80 -7.09 -20.30 7.14
N SER A 81 -6.91 -21.11 8.18
CA SER A 81 -7.53 -22.42 8.36
C SER A 81 -9.05 -22.38 8.51
N ASP A 82 -9.65 -21.19 8.52
CA ASP A 82 -11.04 -21.02 8.89
C ASP A 82 -11.76 -20.42 7.70
N GLY A 83 -12.59 -21.21 7.04
CA GLY A 83 -13.38 -20.86 5.85
C GLY A 83 -14.44 -19.78 6.10
N LEU A 84 -14.03 -18.65 6.67
CA LEU A 84 -14.81 -17.46 6.85
C LEU A 84 -14.83 -16.67 5.52
N PRO A 85 -16.00 -16.26 5.04
CA PRO A 85 -16.12 -15.39 3.88
C PRO A 85 -15.68 -13.97 4.29
N GLY A 86 -14.39 -13.67 4.20
CA GLY A 86 -13.87 -12.35 4.59
C GLY A 86 -12.39 -12.10 4.29
N THR A 87 -11.57 -13.13 4.11
CA THR A 87 -10.17 -12.97 3.71
C THR A 87 -10.11 -12.73 2.21
N GLU A 88 -10.03 -11.46 1.80
CA GLU A 88 -9.86 -11.09 0.40
C GLU A 88 -8.65 -11.84 -0.18
N PHE A 89 -8.90 -12.61 -1.25
CA PHE A 89 -7.85 -13.20 -2.06
C PHE A 89 -6.82 -12.11 -2.42
N GLN A 90 -5.60 -12.23 -1.91
CA GLN A 90 -4.53 -11.35 -2.36
C GLN A 90 -4.22 -11.70 -3.82
N ASP A 91 -4.52 -10.76 -4.70
CA ASP A 91 -4.17 -10.85 -6.12
C ASP A 91 -2.64 -10.97 -6.22
N ALA A 92 -2.20 -12.18 -6.60
CA ALA A 92 -0.79 -12.56 -6.62
C ALA A 92 0.08 -11.65 -7.51
N VAL A 93 -0.55 -10.96 -8.46
CA VAL A 93 0.11 -10.05 -9.41
C VAL A 93 -0.15 -8.57 -9.11
N ALA A 94 -0.89 -8.25 -8.05
CA ALA A 94 -1.08 -6.89 -7.58
C ALA A 94 0.12 -6.42 -6.76
N ILE A 95 0.39 -5.12 -6.84
CA ILE A 95 1.37 -4.46 -5.99
C ILE A 95 0.79 -4.39 -4.58
N CYS A 96 1.39 -5.16 -3.67
CA CYS A 96 0.95 -5.24 -2.28
C CYS A 96 1.66 -4.21 -1.40
N ALA A 97 2.86 -3.78 -1.77
CA ALA A 97 3.69 -2.88 -0.99
C ALA A 97 4.53 -1.98 -1.90
N HIS A 98 4.74 -0.73 -1.49
CA HIS A 98 5.67 0.18 -2.16
C HIS A 98 6.22 1.25 -1.22
N THR A 99 7.42 1.74 -1.51
CA THR A 99 8.01 2.86 -0.79
C THR A 99 9.13 3.53 -1.59
N MET A 100 9.56 4.69 -1.13
CA MET A 100 10.76 5.37 -1.60
C MET A 100 11.90 5.04 -0.65
N VAL A 101 13.05 4.62 -1.18
CA VAL A 101 14.27 4.32 -0.43
C VAL A 101 15.37 5.27 -0.89
N GLY A 102 15.99 5.98 0.05
CA GLY A 102 16.87 7.09 -0.27
C GLY A 102 16.15 8.19 -1.04
N ASP A 103 16.83 8.77 -2.02
CA ASP A 103 16.35 9.87 -2.86
C ASP A 103 16.03 9.44 -4.31
N SER A 104 16.41 8.23 -4.69
CA SER A 104 16.48 7.81 -6.10
C SER A 104 15.94 6.40 -6.37
N GLN A 105 15.49 5.65 -5.34
CA GLN A 105 14.95 4.31 -5.54
C GLN A 105 13.50 4.14 -5.11
N ILE A 106 12.64 3.72 -6.03
CA ILE A 106 11.28 3.25 -5.72
C ILE A 106 11.33 1.73 -5.56
N TRP A 107 10.86 1.22 -4.43
CA TRP A 107 10.75 -0.22 -4.17
C TRP A 107 9.28 -0.63 -4.24
N ILE A 108 9.00 -1.74 -4.91
CA ILE A 108 7.66 -2.33 -5.02
C ILE A 108 7.72 -3.85 -4.78
N SER A 109 6.68 -4.41 -4.19
CA SER A 109 6.53 -5.86 -4.05
C SER A 109 5.20 -6.35 -4.60
N THR A 110 5.23 -7.56 -5.15
CA THR A 110 4.04 -8.37 -5.42
C THR A 110 4.20 -9.71 -4.70
N PRO A 111 3.09 -10.37 -4.30
CA PRO A 111 3.17 -11.67 -3.62
C PRO A 111 3.89 -12.74 -4.44
N ALA A 112 3.73 -12.78 -5.77
CA ALA A 112 4.28 -13.84 -6.62
C ALA A 112 5.62 -13.53 -7.31
N ALA A 113 6.04 -12.25 -7.41
CA ALA A 113 7.30 -11.89 -8.09
C ALA A 113 8.41 -11.46 -7.12
N GLY A 114 8.09 -11.18 -5.86
CA GLY A 114 9.02 -10.60 -4.90
C GLY A 114 9.15 -9.09 -5.05
N THR A 115 10.33 -8.55 -4.73
CA THR A 115 10.59 -7.11 -4.67
C THR A 115 11.45 -6.63 -5.82
N TYR A 116 11.04 -5.52 -6.44
CA TYR A 116 11.74 -4.84 -7.53
C TYR A 116 12.04 -3.41 -7.13
N THR A 117 13.15 -2.90 -7.63
CA THR A 117 13.58 -1.52 -7.45
C THR A 117 13.61 -0.82 -8.80
N LEU A 118 13.17 0.43 -8.80
CA LEU A 118 13.31 1.34 -9.91
C LEU A 118 14.25 2.45 -9.48
N ASP A 119 15.32 2.63 -10.24
CA ASP A 119 16.15 3.81 -10.15
C ASP A 119 15.46 4.96 -10.92
N THR A 120 15.12 6.03 -10.22
CA THR A 120 14.32 7.14 -10.78
C THR A 120 15.11 8.04 -11.70
N GLU A 121 16.45 8.05 -11.59
CA GLU A 121 17.33 8.85 -12.44
C GLU A 121 17.51 8.21 -13.82
N SER A 122 17.80 6.92 -13.84
CA SER A 122 18.00 6.13 -15.06
C SER A 122 16.71 5.55 -15.64
N GLY A 123 15.65 5.44 -14.83
CA GLY A 123 14.41 4.75 -15.18
C GLY A 123 14.57 3.23 -15.31
N ALA A 124 15.66 2.67 -14.79
CA ALA A 124 15.98 1.25 -14.90
C ALA A 124 15.41 0.43 -13.75
N TRP A 125 14.81 -0.71 -14.11
CA TRP A 125 14.32 -1.69 -13.14
C TRP A 125 15.39 -2.73 -12.81
N SER A 126 15.42 -3.16 -11.56
CA SER A 126 16.19 -4.33 -11.12
C SER A 126 15.39 -5.15 -10.10
N LYS A 127 15.72 -6.43 -9.95
CA LYS A 127 15.08 -7.29 -8.95
C LYS A 127 15.89 -7.23 -7.67
N ALA A 128 15.28 -6.75 -6.58
CA ALA A 128 15.91 -6.72 -5.26
C ALA A 128 15.98 -8.12 -4.63
N GLY A 129 14.92 -8.92 -4.79
CA GLY A 129 14.89 -10.27 -4.25
C GLY A 129 13.56 -10.98 -4.45
N ASP A 130 13.55 -12.28 -4.14
CA ASP A 130 12.32 -13.10 -4.14
C ASP A 130 11.47 -12.90 -2.87
N TRP A 131 11.95 -12.12 -1.91
CA TRP A 131 11.21 -11.74 -0.71
C TRP A 131 10.25 -10.57 -0.97
N ALA A 132 9.21 -10.44 -0.14
CA ALA A 132 8.28 -9.32 -0.17
C ALA A 132 8.61 -8.30 0.94
N LEU A 133 8.31 -7.01 0.69
CA LEU A 133 8.38 -5.98 1.72
C LEU A 133 7.48 -6.37 2.91
N PRO A 134 7.90 -6.09 4.16
CA PRO A 134 7.23 -6.57 5.37
C PRO A 134 6.02 -5.72 5.81
N PHE A 135 5.44 -4.97 4.87
CA PHE A 135 4.31 -4.08 5.11
C PHE A 135 3.35 -4.10 3.93
N ARG A 136 2.15 -3.56 4.12
CA ARG A 136 1.15 -3.43 3.05
C ARG A 136 0.83 -1.98 2.72
N GLY A 137 0.59 -1.73 1.44
CA GLY A 137 0.35 -0.39 0.91
C GLY A 137 1.63 0.42 0.87
N ARG A 138 1.57 1.67 1.35
CA ARG A 138 2.69 2.61 1.32
C ARG A 138 3.39 2.64 2.68
N ALA A 139 4.71 2.46 2.70
CA ALA A 139 5.53 2.91 3.82
C ALA A 139 6.11 4.31 3.53
N VAL A 140 6.20 5.15 4.56
CA VAL A 140 6.69 6.53 4.45
C VAL A 140 7.98 6.68 5.26
N TYR A 141 9.02 7.19 4.61
CA TYR A 141 10.27 7.53 5.27
C TYR A 141 10.13 8.79 6.13
N VAL A 142 10.71 8.75 7.33
CA VAL A 142 10.72 9.84 8.30
C VAL A 142 12.18 10.17 8.61
N PRO A 143 12.73 11.27 8.05
CA PRO A 143 14.14 11.64 8.23
C PRO A 143 14.52 11.87 9.70
N ASP A 144 13.56 12.39 10.46
CA ASP A 144 13.67 12.67 11.90
C ASP A 144 14.07 11.44 12.72
N ASP A 145 13.68 10.25 12.28
CA ASP A 145 13.92 8.99 12.97
C ASP A 145 14.76 8.01 12.13
N ASP A 146 15.11 8.38 10.89
CA ASP A 146 15.81 7.57 9.89
C ASP A 146 15.17 6.21 9.62
N LEU A 147 13.83 6.17 9.59
CA LEU A 147 13.05 4.93 9.52
C LEU A 147 11.83 5.06 8.60
N TRP A 148 11.33 3.90 8.16
CA TRP A 148 10.10 3.79 7.38
C TRP A 148 8.94 3.38 8.27
N PHE A 149 7.83 4.08 8.16
CA PHE A 149 6.60 3.75 8.87
C PHE A 149 5.57 3.20 7.89
N GLY A 150 5.04 2.02 8.17
CA GLY A 150 4.08 1.32 7.33
C GLY A 150 3.11 0.50 8.17
N PHE A 151 2.12 -0.12 7.53
CA PHE A 151 1.23 -1.05 8.22
C PHE A 151 1.69 -2.49 8.03
N SER A 152 1.42 -3.34 9.01
CA SER A 152 1.56 -4.80 8.87
C SER A 152 0.74 -5.33 7.67
N PRO A 153 1.04 -6.55 7.17
CA PRO A 153 0.34 -7.16 6.03
C PRO A 153 -1.20 -7.24 6.13
N ASP A 154 -1.72 -7.32 7.36
CA ASP A 154 -3.14 -7.35 7.72
C ASP A 154 -3.74 -5.94 7.99
N TYR A 155 -2.93 -4.89 7.88
CA TYR A 155 -3.25 -3.50 8.26
C TYR A 155 -3.55 -3.26 9.74
N GLU A 156 -3.27 -4.24 10.60
CA GLU A 156 -3.63 -4.15 12.01
C GLU A 156 -2.70 -3.22 12.77
N GLN A 157 -1.40 -3.46 12.64
CA GLN A 157 -0.38 -2.76 13.39
C GLN A 157 0.21 -1.61 12.57
N LEU A 158 0.53 -0.52 13.25
CA LEU A 158 1.49 0.45 12.73
C LEU A 158 2.89 -0.09 13.06
N CYS A 159 3.79 -0.07 12.09
CA CYS A 159 5.12 -0.66 12.20
C CYS A 159 6.19 0.33 11.74
N ALA A 160 7.37 0.21 12.34
CA ALA A 160 8.59 0.90 11.90
C ALA A 160 9.60 -0.11 11.36
N PHE A 161 10.27 0.25 10.28
CA PHE A 161 11.19 -0.61 9.53
C PHE A 161 12.49 0.14 9.22
N ASP A 162 13.61 -0.55 9.32
CA ASP A 162 14.87 -0.12 8.73
C ASP A 162 15.07 -0.87 7.42
N LEU A 163 14.88 -0.15 6.30
CA LEU A 163 15.04 -0.71 4.96
C LEU A 163 16.45 -0.54 4.41
N THR A 164 17.32 0.23 5.07
CA THR A 164 18.70 0.45 4.60
C THR A 164 19.51 -0.85 4.62
N ALA A 165 19.26 -1.69 5.64
CA ALA A 165 19.87 -3.01 5.80
C ALA A 165 19.43 -4.04 4.74
N MET A 166 18.35 -3.77 3.99
CA MET A 166 17.81 -4.73 3.02
C MET A 166 18.53 -4.71 1.66
N SER A 167 19.31 -3.68 1.36
CA SER A 167 20.06 -3.57 0.10
C SER A 167 21.09 -4.69 -0.10
N THR A 168 21.46 -5.40 0.98
CA THR A 168 22.40 -6.52 0.98
C THR A 168 21.80 -7.84 1.48
N ALA A 169 20.51 -7.88 1.83
CA ALA A 169 19.92 -9.00 2.58
C ALA A 169 19.24 -10.05 1.68
N THR A 170 19.42 -11.32 2.04
CA THR A 170 18.74 -12.49 1.44
C THR A 170 17.35 -12.77 2.03
N ALA A 171 16.89 -11.97 2.99
CA ALA A 171 15.67 -12.20 3.77
C ALA A 171 14.88 -10.90 4.01
N PRO A 172 13.55 -10.97 4.20
CA PRO A 172 12.72 -9.81 4.46
C PRO A 172 13.06 -9.15 5.82
N ALA A 173 12.97 -7.82 5.91
CA ALA A 173 13.15 -7.11 7.15
C ALA A 173 11.99 -7.43 8.09
N VAL A 174 12.29 -7.67 9.36
CA VAL A 174 11.27 -7.76 10.41
C VAL A 174 10.99 -6.33 10.90
N PRO A 175 9.74 -5.98 11.27
CA PRO A 175 9.49 -4.70 11.94
C PRO A 175 10.44 -4.50 13.11
N LEU A 176 11.11 -3.34 13.17
CA LEU A 176 11.89 -2.95 14.34
C LEU A 176 10.99 -2.75 15.56
N MET A 177 9.81 -2.17 15.30
CA MET A 177 8.73 -2.00 16.25
C MET A 177 7.41 -2.23 15.55
N ALA A 178 6.47 -2.84 16.27
CA ALA A 178 5.07 -2.95 15.89
C ALA A 178 4.25 -2.49 17.09
N TRP A 179 3.30 -1.58 16.84
CA TRP A 179 2.41 -1.07 17.87
C TRP A 179 1.00 -1.61 17.61
N ASP A 180 0.46 -2.30 18.61
CA ASP A 180 -0.94 -2.69 18.65
C ASP A 180 -1.80 -1.43 18.74
N ASP A 181 -2.39 -1.05 17.62
CA ASP A 181 -3.16 0.19 17.50
C ASP A 181 -4.67 -0.06 17.65
N LEU A 182 -5.09 -1.31 17.83
CA LEU A 182 -6.46 -1.74 17.58
C LEU A 182 -7.08 -2.52 18.74
N ALA A 183 -8.11 -1.91 19.33
CA ALA A 183 -9.22 -2.61 19.95
C ALA A 183 -10.47 -2.29 19.11
N TRP A 184 -10.56 -2.86 17.91
CA TRP A 184 -11.77 -2.68 17.10
C TRP A 184 -12.86 -3.64 17.53
N THR A 185 -14.11 -3.25 17.27
CA THR A 185 -15.25 -4.15 17.37
C THR A 185 -15.10 -5.29 16.37
N GLU A 186 -15.55 -6.49 16.73
CA GLU A 186 -15.37 -7.75 15.97
C GLU A 186 -15.89 -7.74 14.51
N SER A 187 -16.63 -6.71 14.07
CA SER A 187 -17.26 -6.66 12.74
C SER A 187 -16.54 -5.81 11.68
N TRP A 188 -15.42 -5.16 12.02
CA TRP A 188 -14.72 -4.26 11.09
C TRP A 188 -13.55 -4.98 10.44
N VAL A 189 -13.49 -4.98 9.11
CA VAL A 189 -12.36 -5.56 8.39
C VAL A 189 -11.55 -4.45 7.73
N PRO A 190 -10.25 -4.32 8.03
CA PRO A 190 -9.41 -3.30 7.42
C PRO A 190 -9.14 -3.61 5.95
N THR A 191 -9.20 -2.58 5.11
CA THR A 191 -9.04 -2.70 3.65
C THR A 191 -7.85 -1.92 3.12
N ALA A 192 -7.52 -0.81 3.77
CA ALA A 192 -6.37 0.02 3.41
C ALA A 192 -5.91 0.87 4.59
N GLY A 193 -4.64 1.26 4.55
CA GLY A 193 -4.07 2.26 5.45
C GLY A 193 -3.29 3.33 4.68
N ARG A 194 -3.24 4.54 5.25
CA ARG A 194 -2.38 5.64 4.82
C ARG A 194 -1.76 6.31 6.05
N ILE A 195 -0.50 6.70 5.93
CA ILE A 195 0.25 7.43 6.96
C ILE A 195 0.67 8.75 6.33
N VAL A 196 0.41 9.85 7.03
CA VAL A 196 0.87 11.19 6.64
C VAL A 196 1.73 11.73 7.77
N PRO A 197 3.05 11.85 7.58
CA PRO A 197 3.92 12.50 8.54
C PRO A 197 3.52 13.97 8.72
N LEU A 198 3.44 14.41 9.96
CA LEU A 198 3.17 15.80 10.36
C LEU A 198 4.42 16.47 10.96
N GLY A 199 5.55 15.74 11.02
CA GLY A 199 6.83 16.17 11.58
C GLY A 199 6.94 15.98 13.10
N SER A 200 8.18 15.87 13.59
CA SER A 200 8.48 15.69 15.01
C SER A 200 7.86 14.43 15.61
N GLY A 201 7.95 13.30 14.90
CA GLY A 201 7.38 12.01 15.34
C GLY A 201 5.85 11.95 15.33
N ARG A 202 5.17 12.96 14.77
CA ARG A 202 3.69 13.00 14.69
C ARG A 202 3.20 12.57 13.32
N PHE A 203 2.08 11.87 13.33
CA PHE A 203 1.46 11.27 12.15
C PHE A 203 -0.05 11.46 12.17
N CYS A 204 -0.64 11.66 10.99
CA CYS A 204 -2.05 11.37 10.76
C CYS A 204 -2.14 9.97 10.14
N VAL A 205 -2.77 9.05 10.85
CA VAL A 205 -2.97 7.66 10.43
C VAL A 205 -4.41 7.51 9.99
N ALA A 206 -4.64 7.24 8.70
CA ALA A 206 -5.96 6.98 8.15
C ALA A 206 -6.09 5.49 7.83
N ARG A 207 -7.07 4.83 8.45
CA ARG A 207 -7.44 3.45 8.13
C ARG A 207 -8.81 3.40 7.52
N PHE A 208 -8.96 2.51 6.54
CA PHE A 208 -10.20 2.26 5.83
C PHE A 208 -10.67 0.86 6.16
N PHE A 209 -11.97 0.71 6.33
CA PHE A 209 -12.60 -0.55 6.66
C PHE A 209 -13.89 -0.68 5.85
N TYR A 210 -14.35 -1.90 5.70
CA TYR A 210 -15.77 -2.13 5.48
C TYR A 210 -16.38 -2.80 6.71
N THR A 211 -17.69 -2.70 6.82
CA THR A 211 -18.50 -3.47 7.76
C THR A 211 -19.62 -4.14 7.01
N TRP A 212 -19.95 -5.37 7.39
CA TRP A 212 -21.13 -6.05 6.89
C TRP A 212 -22.19 -6.05 7.98
N VAL A 213 -23.39 -5.59 7.65
CA VAL A 213 -24.56 -5.77 8.50
C VAL A 213 -25.48 -6.77 7.84
N ASN A 214 -25.65 -7.92 8.49
CA ASN A 214 -26.63 -8.93 8.08
C ASN A 214 -28.04 -8.39 8.29
N GLN A 215 -28.86 -8.48 7.24
CA GLN A 215 -30.25 -8.05 7.24
C GLN A 215 -31.12 -9.20 6.72
N LEU A 216 -32.10 -9.62 7.51
CA LEU A 216 -33.10 -10.57 7.06
C LEU A 216 -34.23 -9.82 6.36
N ILE A 217 -34.38 -10.00 5.05
CA ILE A 217 -35.49 -9.43 4.28
C ILE A 217 -36.63 -10.44 4.26
N THR A 218 -37.81 -10.05 4.74
CA THR A 218 -39.02 -10.88 4.70
C THR A 218 -39.98 -10.34 3.65
N PHE A 219 -40.31 -11.15 2.65
CA PHE A 219 -41.27 -10.78 1.60
C PHE A 219 -42.71 -11.04 2.08
N ALA A 220 -43.68 -10.36 1.46
CA ALA A 220 -45.11 -10.59 1.73
C ALA A 220 -45.55 -12.05 1.48
N SER A 221 -44.77 -12.81 0.69
CA SER A 221 -44.94 -14.26 0.48
C SER A 221 -44.50 -15.13 1.66
N GLY A 222 -43.94 -14.55 2.73
CA GLY A 222 -43.38 -15.27 3.87
C GLY A 222 -41.97 -15.84 3.62
N LEU A 223 -41.42 -15.68 2.42
CA LEU A 223 -40.04 -16.06 2.11
C LEU A 223 -39.08 -15.05 2.76
N THR A 224 -38.01 -15.57 3.37
CA THR A 224 -36.93 -14.77 3.94
C THR A 224 -35.65 -14.92 3.12
N TYR A 225 -34.92 -13.83 2.92
CA TYR A 225 -33.63 -13.83 2.24
C TYR A 225 -32.59 -13.07 3.08
N ASP A 226 -31.45 -13.70 3.31
CA ASP A 226 -30.31 -13.07 3.96
C ASP A 226 -29.66 -12.09 2.99
N ASN A 227 -29.77 -10.81 3.30
CA ASN A 227 -29.05 -9.75 2.63
C ASN A 227 -27.90 -9.26 3.53
N HIS A 228 -26.86 -8.71 2.93
CA HIS A 228 -25.80 -8.04 3.66
C HIS A 228 -25.57 -6.67 3.05
N THR A 229 -25.54 -5.66 3.91
CA THR A 229 -25.18 -4.31 3.50
C THR A 229 -23.74 -4.03 3.88
N THR A 230 -22.94 -3.67 2.89
CA THR A 230 -21.56 -3.26 3.07
C THR A 230 -21.51 -1.75 3.22
N THR A 231 -20.95 -1.28 4.33
CA THR A 231 -20.66 0.14 4.52
C THR A 231 -19.16 0.34 4.64
N ASN A 232 -18.62 1.29 3.89
CA ASN A 232 -17.22 1.68 4.03
C ASN A 232 -17.09 2.78 5.08
N LEU A 233 -16.03 2.71 5.87
CA LEU A 233 -15.72 3.71 6.88
C LEU A 233 -14.22 4.05 6.88
N ALA A 234 -13.90 5.27 7.24
CA ALA A 234 -12.54 5.72 7.48
C ALA A 234 -12.38 6.19 8.93
N VAL A 235 -11.27 5.83 9.56
CA VAL A 235 -10.87 6.34 10.87
C VAL A 235 -9.56 7.08 10.71
N LEU A 236 -9.58 8.38 11.00
CA LEU A 236 -8.38 9.19 11.11
C LEU A 236 -7.98 9.31 12.57
N THR A 237 -6.74 8.96 12.87
CA THR A 237 -6.16 8.98 14.20
C THR A 237 -4.88 9.80 14.18
N GLY A 238 -4.78 10.79 15.06
CA GLY A 238 -3.50 11.44 15.35
C GLY A 238 -2.63 10.50 16.18
N VAL A 239 -1.38 10.31 15.78
CA VAL A 239 -0.41 9.45 16.46
C VAL A 239 0.87 10.24 16.70
N GLU A 240 1.51 10.02 17.83
CA GLU A 240 2.84 10.53 18.15
C GLU A 240 3.70 9.39 18.64
N VAL A 241 4.84 9.18 18.00
CA VAL A 241 5.81 8.18 18.44
C VAL A 241 6.84 8.89 19.30
N GLU A 242 6.85 8.56 20.58
CA GLU A 242 7.82 9.13 21.50
C GLU A 242 9.20 8.56 21.24
N ARG A 243 10.22 9.39 21.44
CA ARG A 243 11.61 8.94 21.39
C ARG A 243 12.01 8.41 22.75
N GLY A 244 12.41 7.14 22.79
CA GLY A 244 13.08 6.56 23.93
C GLY A 244 14.51 7.09 24.06
N GLY A 245 15.14 6.84 25.21
CA GLY A 245 16.57 7.11 25.38
C GLY A 245 17.42 6.37 24.35
N ALA A 246 18.54 6.97 23.94
CA ALA A 246 19.47 6.46 22.93
C ALA A 246 18.89 6.27 21.51
N HIS A 247 18.03 7.18 21.04
CA HIS A 247 17.47 7.19 19.68
C HIS A 247 16.64 5.94 19.32
N ARG A 248 16.16 5.19 20.31
CA ARG A 248 15.23 4.08 20.07
C ARG A 248 13.81 4.62 20.01
N LEU A 249 13.03 4.13 19.06
CA LEU A 249 11.59 4.36 19.04
C LEU A 249 10.98 3.91 20.38
N GLY A 250 10.17 4.77 20.97
CA GLY A 250 9.53 4.57 22.25
C GLY A 250 8.07 4.16 22.11
N ARG A 251 7.25 4.58 23.09
CA ARG A 251 5.81 4.30 23.05
C ARG A 251 5.13 5.10 21.96
N MET A 252 4.12 4.52 21.35
CA MET A 252 3.18 5.24 20.52
C MET A 252 2.09 5.85 21.42
N VAL A 253 1.91 7.16 21.35
CA VAL A 253 0.81 7.89 21.97
C VAL A 253 -0.27 8.13 20.93
N ARG A 254 -1.46 7.62 21.23
CA ARG A 254 -2.65 7.86 20.42
C ARG A 254 -3.35 9.13 20.88
N HIS A 255 -3.54 10.04 19.93
CA HIS A 255 -4.33 11.25 20.11
C HIS A 255 -5.78 11.01 19.66
N LYS A 256 -6.52 12.08 19.39
CA LYS A 256 -7.93 12.00 18.96
C LYS A 256 -8.10 11.15 17.70
N SER A 257 -9.07 10.25 17.73
CA SER A 257 -9.58 9.54 16.55
C SER A 257 -10.95 10.09 16.12
N LYS A 258 -11.21 10.11 14.82
CA LYS A 258 -12.51 10.47 14.26
C LYS A 258 -12.89 9.50 13.15
N ARG A 259 -14.10 8.95 13.26
CA ARG A 259 -14.73 8.07 12.26
C ARG A 259 -15.51 8.90 11.25
N TYR A 260 -15.48 8.44 10.00
CA TYR A 260 -16.21 8.97 8.87
C TYR A 260 -16.90 7.81 8.15
N ASP A 261 -18.21 7.89 7.99
CA ASP A 261 -18.96 6.94 7.17
C ASP A 261 -18.88 7.38 5.71
N LEU A 262 -18.33 6.51 4.87
CA LEU A 262 -18.11 6.78 3.46
C LEU A 262 -19.25 6.21 2.59
N GLY A 263 -20.20 5.50 3.21
CA GLY A 263 -21.35 4.89 2.57
C GLY A 263 -21.02 3.62 1.77
N CYS A 264 -21.99 3.16 0.99
CA CYS A 264 -21.89 1.95 0.17
C CYS A 264 -21.12 2.16 -1.15
N ASN A 265 -20.91 3.41 -1.57
CA ASN A 265 -20.23 3.77 -2.82
C ASN A 265 -19.02 4.67 -2.54
N VAL A 266 -17.87 4.07 -2.32
CA VAL A 266 -16.61 4.83 -2.36
C VAL A 266 -15.90 4.43 -3.63
N ALA A 267 -15.79 5.37 -4.57
CA ALA A 267 -14.71 5.34 -5.54
C ALA A 267 -13.42 5.29 -4.73
N LYS A 268 -12.71 4.15 -4.79
CA LYS A 268 -11.44 3.93 -4.08
C LYS A 268 -10.57 5.18 -4.21
N ALA A 269 -10.33 5.85 -3.09
CA ALA A 269 -9.63 7.13 -3.09
C ALA A 269 -8.22 6.94 -3.64
N LEU A 270 -7.90 7.75 -4.65
CA LEU A 270 -6.62 7.86 -5.36
C LEU A 270 -5.44 8.01 -4.38
#